data_AF-A0A945N2Y4-F1
#
_entry.id   AF-A0A945N2Y4-F1
#
_cell.length_a   1.000
_cell.length_b   1.000
_cell.length_c   1.000
_cell.angle_alpha   90.00
_cell.angle_beta   90.00
_cell.angle_gamma   90.00
#
_symmetry.space_group_name_H-M   'P 1'
#
loop_
_entity.id
_entity.type
_entity.pdbx_description
1 polymer ?
#
loop_
_entity_poly.entity_id
_entity_poly.type
_entity_poly.pdbx_seq_one_letter_code
_entity_poly.pdbx_strand_id
1 'polypeptide(L)'
;MMAIKTILACVCSGESSENVLEAAWRIASPFDAHIEALHVRADPRGLVPYTGEGMDGSMIEEIMEVTEREGGERSEAAKKA
;
A
#
# COMPACT_ATOMS: atom_id res chain seq x y z
N MET A 1 8.65 -22.11 -23.74
CA MET A 1 9.44 -21.44 -22.70
C MET A 1 8.50 -20.52 -21.93
N MET A 2 8.47 -20.58 -20.59
CA MET A 2 7.58 -19.73 -19.78
C MET A 2 8.20 -18.34 -19.65
N ALA A 3 7.62 -17.35 -20.33
CA ALA A 3 7.98 -15.94 -20.16
C ALA A 3 7.17 -15.36 -18.98
N ILE A 4 7.80 -14.48 -18.19
CA ILE A 4 7.10 -13.69 -17.17
C ILE A 4 6.11 -12.78 -17.90
N LYS A 5 4.82 -12.84 -17.55
CA LYS A 5 3.78 -12.03 -18.19
C LYS A 5 3.42 -10.77 -17.41
N THR A 6 3.42 -10.86 -16.09
CA THR A 6 3.01 -9.77 -15.20
C THR A 6 3.90 -9.76 -13.97
N ILE A 7 4.32 -8.58 -13.54
CA ILE A 7 5.05 -8.33 -12.30
C ILE A 7 4.17 -7.44 -11.41
N LEU A 8 3.90 -7.89 -10.20
CA LEU A 8 3.22 -7.09 -9.18
C LEU A 8 4.27 -6.28 -8.40
N ALA A 9 4.25 -4.97 -8.55
CA ALA A 9 5.12 -4.02 -7.87
C ALA A 9 4.41 -3.43 -6.65
N CYS A 10 4.86 -3.81 -5.45
CA CYS A 10 4.32 -3.25 -4.20
C CYS A 10 4.91 -1.86 -3.95
N VAL A 11 4.09 -0.81 -4.07
CA VAL A 11 4.51 0.58 -3.94
C VAL A 11 4.07 1.19 -2.61
N CYS A 12 4.89 2.09 -2.09
CA CYS A 12 4.63 2.88 -0.88
C CYS A 12 4.45 4.36 -1.23
N SER A 13 3.97 5.15 -0.28
CA SER A 13 3.67 6.58 -0.47
C SER A 13 4.89 7.51 -0.36
N GLY A 14 6.08 7.07 -0.75
CA GLY A 14 7.33 7.83 -0.60
C GLY A 14 8.41 7.34 -1.55
N GLU A 15 9.58 7.98 -1.54
CA GLU A 15 10.67 7.86 -2.53
C GLU A 15 11.10 6.41 -2.86
N SER A 16 10.86 5.45 -1.96
CA SER A 16 11.10 4.03 -2.23
C SER A 16 10.22 3.44 -3.35
N SER A 17 9.10 4.06 -3.73
CA SER A 17 8.23 3.57 -4.82
C SER A 17 8.92 3.64 -6.18
N GLU A 18 9.66 4.72 -6.45
CA GLU A 18 10.39 4.90 -7.71
C GLU A 18 11.43 3.77 -7.90
N ASN A 19 12.17 3.45 -6.83
CA ASN A 19 13.15 2.35 -6.85
C ASN A 19 12.50 0.98 -7.11
N VAL A 20 11.30 0.73 -6.57
CA VAL A 20 10.57 -0.52 -6.81
C VAL A 20 10.09 -0.59 -8.27
N LEU A 21 9.55 0.51 -8.81
CA LEU A 21 9.10 0.57 -10.20
C LEU A 21 10.27 0.43 -11.17
N GLU A 22 11.42 1.06 -10.88
CA GLU A 22 12.63 0.92 -11.69
C GLU A 22 13.13 -0.53 -11.68
N ALA A 23 13.17 -1.18 -10.52
CA ALA A 23 13.53 -2.58 -10.41
C ALA A 23 12.55 -3.49 -11.17
N ALA A 24 11.26 -3.26 -11.05
CA ALA A 24 10.23 -3.99 -11.79
C ALA A 24 10.39 -3.81 -13.30
N TRP A 25 10.70 -2.60 -13.77
CA TRP A 25 10.94 -2.30 -15.18
C TRP A 25 12.17 -3.03 -15.73
N ARG A 26 13.29 -3.03 -14.99
CA ARG A 26 14.51 -3.76 -15.38
C ARG A 26 14.26 -5.25 -15.55
N ILE A 27 13.37 -5.83 -14.73
CA ILE A 27 13.00 -7.24 -14.81
C ILE A 27 11.96 -7.48 -15.91
N ALA A 28 11.00 -6.57 -16.11
CA ALA A 28 9.93 -6.73 -17.09
C ALA A 28 10.39 -6.55 -18.54
N SER A 29 11.32 -5.62 -18.78
CA SER A 29 11.74 -5.20 -20.13
C SER A 29 12.23 -6.37 -21.02
N PRO A 30 13.04 -7.32 -20.55
CA PRO A 30 13.49 -8.45 -21.37
C PRO A 30 12.36 -9.43 -21.76
N PHE A 31 11.22 -9.41 -21.06
CA PHE A 31 10.13 -10.36 -21.23
C PHE A 31 8.87 -9.74 -21.85
N ASP A 32 8.89 -8.43 -22.15
CA ASP A 32 7.70 -7.67 -22.54
C ASP A 32 6.55 -7.86 -21.52
N ALA A 33 6.91 -7.91 -20.23
CA ALA A 33 5.97 -8.18 -19.15
C ALA A 33 5.23 -6.90 -18.73
N HIS A 34 3.97 -7.05 -18.33
CA HIS A 34 3.19 -5.98 -17.72
C HIS A 34 3.63 -5.73 -16.27
N ILE A 35 3.53 -4.48 -15.81
CA ILE A 35 3.77 -4.13 -14.40
C ILE A 35 2.45 -3.63 -13.82
N GLU A 36 2.01 -4.28 -12.76
CA GLU A 36 0.86 -3.86 -11.96
C GLU A 36 1.35 -3.28 -10.64
N ALA A 37 1.05 -2.02 -10.36
CA ALA A 37 1.41 -1.38 -9.10
C ALA A 37 0.32 -1.59 -8.04
N LEU A 38 0.71 -2.03 -6.84
CA LEU A 38 -0.19 -2.24 -5.71
C LEU A 38 0.28 -1.43 -4.50
N HIS A 39 -0.58 -0.53 -4.03
CA HIS A 39 -0.42 0.14 -2.74
C HIS A 39 -1.37 -0.50 -1.71
N VAL A 40 -0.81 -1.04 -0.64
CA VAL A 40 -1.61 -1.66 0.44
C VAL A 40 -1.97 -0.60 1.47
N ARG A 41 -3.27 -0.43 1.73
CA ARG A 41 -3.81 0.44 2.78
C ARG A 41 -4.03 -0.37 4.06
N ALA A 42 -3.75 0.24 5.20
CA ALA A 42 -4.07 -0.35 6.49
C ALA A 42 -5.60 -0.43 6.65
N ASP A 43 -6.08 -1.57 7.16
CA ASP A 43 -7.50 -1.72 7.55
C ASP A 43 -7.67 -1.26 9.01
N PRO A 44 -8.40 -0.16 9.27
CA PRO A 44 -8.60 0.36 10.62
C PRO A 44 -9.27 -0.65 11.56
N ARG A 45 -10.06 -1.60 11.01
CA ARG A 45 -10.75 -2.63 11.80
C ARG A 45 -9.78 -3.63 12.42
N GLY A 46 -8.56 -3.73 11.89
CA GLY A 46 -7.49 -4.53 12.47
C GLY A 46 -7.04 -4.04 13.86
N LEU A 47 -7.40 -2.80 14.23
CA LEU A 47 -7.06 -2.20 15.53
C LEU A 47 -8.12 -2.48 16.61
N VAL A 48 -9.33 -2.91 16.23
CA VAL A 48 -10.44 -3.21 17.16
C VAL A 48 -10.07 -4.24 18.24
N PRO A 49 -9.30 -5.31 17.96
CA PRO A 49 -8.90 -6.25 19.01
C PRO A 49 -7.97 -5.66 20.09
N TYR A 50 -7.32 -4.53 19.81
CA TYR A 50 -6.42 -3.85 20.75
C TYR A 50 -7.16 -2.94 21.73
N THR A 51 -8.47 -2.78 21.56
CA THR A 51 -9.33 -1.96 22.42
C THR A 51 -9.80 -2.81 23.60
N GLY A 52 -8.92 -2.99 24.60
CA GLY A 52 -9.25 -3.70 25.85
C GLY A 52 -10.15 -2.89 26.78
N GLU A 53 -10.39 -3.41 28.00
CA GLU A 53 -11.07 -2.68 29.10
C GLU A 53 -10.23 -1.43 29.49
N GLY A 54 -10.41 -0.31 28.78
CA GLY A 54 -9.66 0.92 29.03
C GLY A 54 -9.66 1.94 27.89
N MET A 55 -10.01 1.53 26.67
CA MET A 55 -10.27 2.46 25.57
C MET A 55 -11.75 2.80 25.52
N ASP A 56 -12.07 4.07 25.79
CA ASP A 56 -13.43 4.57 25.61
C ASP A 56 -13.83 4.51 24.12
N GLY A 57 -15.11 4.27 23.83
CA GLY A 57 -15.61 4.10 22.45
C GLY A 57 -15.23 5.25 21.51
N SER A 58 -15.12 6.47 22.05
CA SER A 58 -14.67 7.66 21.32
C SER A 58 -13.24 7.55 20.78
N MET A 59 -12.34 6.88 21.51
CA MET A 59 -10.95 6.67 21.09
C MET A 59 -10.85 5.64 19.95
N ILE A 60 -11.77 4.67 19.93
CA ILE A 60 -11.87 3.69 18.83
C ILE A 60 -12.29 4.41 17.54
N GLU A 61 -13.30 5.27 17.64
CA GLU A 61 -13.78 6.08 16.52
C GLU A 61 -12.68 6.99 15.98
N GLU A 62 -11.96 7.69 16.86
CA GLU A 62 -10.83 8.55 16.48
C GLU A 62 -9.72 7.79 15.76
N ILE A 63 -9.31 6.62 16.27
CA ILE A 63 -8.28 5.79 15.64
C ILE A 63 -8.73 5.30 14.26
N MET A 64 -10.00 4.89 14.12
CA MET A 64 -10.55 4.48 12.83
C MET A 64 -10.52 5.63 11.82
N GLU A 65 -10.94 6.82 12.23
CA GLU A 65 -10.96 8.02 11.38
C GLU A 65 -9.55 8.44 10.95
N VAL A 66 -8.61 8.52 11.90
CA VAL A 66 -7.21 8.88 11.63
C VAL A 66 -6.56 7.88 10.68
N THR A 67 -6.76 6.58 10.92
CA THR A 67 -6.18 5.52 10.09
C THR A 67 -6.74 5.56 8.66
N GLU A 68 -8.06 5.75 8.50
CA GLU A 68 -8.70 5.86 7.18
C GLU A 68 -8.17 7.09 6.42
N ARG A 69 -8.10 8.25 7.08
CA ARG A 69 -7.61 9.51 6.51
C ARG A 69 -6.15 9.39 6.08
N GLU A 70 -5.26 8.97 6.97
CA GLU A 70 -3.83 8.80 6.63
C GLU A 70 -3.63 7.76 5.53
N GLY A 71 -4.39 6.66 5.57
CA GLY A 71 -4.36 5.64 4.52
C GLY A 71 -4.81 6.19 3.16
N GLY A 72 -5.79 7.09 3.13
CA GLY A 72 -6.21 7.81 1.94
C GLY A 72 -5.14 8.77 1.41
N GLU A 73 -4.59 9.60 2.28
CA GLU A 73 -3.50 10.55 1.93
C GLU A 73 -2.28 9.83 1.35
N ARG A 74 -1.85 8.72 1.97
CA ARG A 74 -0.75 7.88 1.48
C ARG A 74 -1.07 7.22 0.15
N SER A 75 -2.30 6.76 -0.04
CA SER A 75 -2.75 6.19 -1.32
C SER A 75 -2.70 7.22 -2.44
N GLU A 76 -3.13 8.46 -2.20
CA GLU A 76 -3.06 9.53 -3.20
C GLU A 76 -1.62 9.95 -3.49
N ALA A 77 -0.74 9.92 -2.50
CA ALA A 77 0.68 10.15 -2.71
C ALA A 77 1.33 9.03 -3.54
N ALA A 78 1.00 7.76 -3.26
CA ALA A 78 1.54 6.60 -4.00
C ALA A 78 1.16 6.61 -5.49
N LYS A 79 0.00 7.19 -5.87
CA LYS A 79 -0.42 7.35 -7.26
C LYS A 79 0.41 8.37 -8.06
N LYS A 80 1.17 9.22 -7.38
CA LYS A 80 2.00 10.27 -7.99
C LYS A 80 3.46 9.85 -8.21
N ALA A 81 3.83 8.67 -7.70
CA ALA A 81 5.10 8.02 -7.98
C ALA A 81 5.13 7.50 -9.42
#